data_AF-A0A091B3E2-F1
#
_entry.id   AF-A0A091B3E2-F1
#
_cell.length_a   1.000
_cell.length_b   1.000
_cell.length_c   1.000
_cell.angle_alpha   90.00
_cell.angle_beta   90.00
_cell.angle_gamma   90.00
#
_symmetry.space_group_name_H-M   'P 1'
#
loop_
_entity.id
_entity.type
_entity.pdbx_description
1 polymer ?
#
loop_
_entity_poly.entity_id
_entity_poly.type
_entity_poly.pdbx_seq_one_letter_code
_entity_poly.pdbx_strand_id
1 'polypeptide(L)'
;MLGLLAAGAATANTPQDYAWQWPVQAEGDAAAYVLELDAGVLQHVSRADLRDLAVFNADGEPVPFAPLPHEQAEESRREPVAWLRVPLPAPGQPESLALRLERDADGRLRGLDLRTNDSTPTPPERHDLLLDRGDEPPPVSALHVQLGEGAALPVNLRVRISASDDLAEWQELGRGMPLVALDDNGLRIERLKLEFTGSDARYLRLSIENDGQWPVIGALQAERRMRGADTREWKTLSLEGKPVTDVAGSFDYATPGPLAIERVDVALPTTNAVAAVQITARDGDEGWWRGIAGFTAFRLGNNGDEVRHLAPDAGLTRDRQWRVATQPALAKAPTLQLQYRPERFVLLAQGPRPYTLVAGSVRAAREDYPVQAALAASTTPPQPATLGEGRESGGGAAMAPKRGEDWQRWVLWAVLGLGAGLVLLVSLRVLRHPKPE
;
A
#
# COMPACT_ATOMS: atom_id res chain seq x y z
N MET A 1 23.60 32.78 38.58
CA MET A 1 23.37 32.77 37.12
C MET A 1 23.74 31.38 36.62
N LEU A 2 22.78 30.46 36.53
CA LEU A 2 23.00 29.13 35.94
C LEU A 2 22.93 29.28 34.41
N GLY A 3 24.05 29.09 33.72
CA GLY A 3 24.07 28.98 32.27
C GLY A 3 23.65 27.57 31.86
N LEU A 4 22.47 27.44 31.26
CA LEU A 4 22.09 26.25 30.50
C LEU A 4 22.98 26.20 29.24
N LEU A 5 23.98 25.33 29.22
CA LEU A 5 24.72 25.00 27.99
C LEU A 5 23.96 23.86 27.29
N ALA A 6 23.24 24.22 26.23
CA ALA A 6 22.58 23.27 25.34
C ALA A 6 23.64 22.38 24.67
N ALA A 7 23.54 21.06 24.88
CA ALA A 7 24.32 20.08 24.16
C ALA A 7 23.84 20.05 22.70
N GLY A 8 24.65 20.55 21.78
CA GLY A 8 24.42 20.36 20.35
C GLY A 8 24.66 18.90 19.99
N ALA A 9 23.60 18.18 19.60
CA ALA A 9 23.76 16.88 18.95
C ALA A 9 24.54 17.10 17.64
N ALA A 10 25.64 16.38 17.44
CA ALA A 10 26.41 16.46 16.21
C ALA A 10 25.57 15.89 15.05
N THR A 11 25.10 16.78 14.18
CA THR A 11 24.30 16.46 12.99
C THR A 11 25.19 15.82 11.91
N ALA A 12 24.63 14.86 11.16
CA ALA A 12 25.31 14.29 10.00
C ALA A 12 25.41 15.34 8.89
N ASN A 13 26.63 15.82 8.59
CA ASN A 13 26.84 16.94 7.68
C ASN A 13 27.70 16.59 6.47
N THR A 14 28.29 15.39 6.41
CA THR A 14 29.08 14.95 5.27
C THR A 14 28.66 13.56 4.80
N PRO A 15 28.98 13.14 3.56
CA PRO A 15 28.68 11.80 3.06
C PRO A 15 29.19 10.66 3.96
N GLN A 16 30.32 10.85 4.65
CA GLN A 16 30.92 9.84 5.55
C GLN A 16 30.15 9.66 6.87
N ASP A 17 29.21 10.55 7.19
CA ASP A 17 28.32 10.37 8.34
C ASP A 17 27.15 9.41 8.07
N TYR A 18 27.06 8.88 6.83
CA TYR A 18 26.05 7.94 6.37
C TYR A 18 26.68 6.58 6.05
N ALA A 19 25.93 5.51 6.25
CA ALA A 19 26.43 4.15 6.09
C ALA A 19 26.74 3.82 4.63
N TRP A 20 25.90 4.30 3.71
CA TRP A 20 25.96 3.98 2.29
C TRP A 20 25.82 5.21 1.40
N GLN A 21 26.37 5.10 0.19
CA GLN A 21 26.27 6.14 -0.83
C GLN A 21 26.15 5.58 -2.25
N TRP A 22 25.45 6.31 -3.11
CA TRP A 22 25.24 6.00 -4.53
C TRP A 22 25.51 7.25 -5.37
N PRO A 23 26.30 7.15 -6.45
CA PRO A 23 26.45 8.27 -7.38
C PRO A 23 25.15 8.47 -8.16
N VAL A 24 24.68 9.72 -8.22
CA VAL A 24 23.51 10.09 -9.04
C VAL A 24 23.95 10.23 -10.49
N GLN A 25 23.33 9.46 -11.37
CA GLN A 25 23.55 9.46 -12.81
C GLN A 25 22.40 10.20 -13.48
N ALA A 26 22.72 11.32 -14.13
CA ALA A 26 21.74 12.18 -14.76
C ALA A 26 22.25 12.67 -16.11
N GLU A 27 21.41 12.56 -17.14
CA GLU A 27 21.71 13.04 -18.48
C GLU A 27 21.36 14.53 -18.62
N GLY A 28 22.21 15.26 -19.34
CA GLY A 28 22.02 16.70 -19.62
C GLY A 28 22.04 17.58 -18.36
N ASP A 29 21.90 18.89 -18.58
CA ASP A 29 21.78 19.90 -17.53
C ASP A 29 20.31 20.28 -17.31
N ALA A 30 19.76 19.86 -16.17
CA ALA A 30 18.39 20.16 -15.75
C ALA A 30 18.39 20.83 -14.37
N ALA A 31 17.40 21.69 -14.12
CA ALA A 31 17.25 22.37 -12.84
C ALA A 31 16.83 21.44 -11.69
N ALA A 32 16.22 20.29 -12.01
CA ALA A 32 15.78 19.31 -11.05
C ALA A 32 15.78 17.89 -11.64
N TYR A 33 16.00 16.91 -10.77
CA TYR A 33 16.04 15.49 -11.10
C TYR A 33 15.08 14.68 -10.24
N VAL A 34 14.39 13.71 -10.84
CA VAL A 34 13.56 12.73 -10.13
C VAL A 34 14.34 11.43 -9.99
N LEU A 35 14.43 10.94 -8.75
CA LEU A 35 15.04 9.66 -8.40
C LEU A 35 13.95 8.71 -7.92
N GLU A 36 13.92 7.49 -8.47
CA GLU A 36 13.14 6.38 -7.92
C GLU A 36 14.01 5.61 -6.92
N LEU A 37 13.54 5.48 -5.68
CA LEU A 37 14.20 4.70 -4.63
C LEU A 37 13.53 3.34 -4.52
N ASP A 38 14.28 2.29 -4.83
CA ASP A 38 13.85 0.92 -4.74
C ASP A 38 14.26 0.25 -3.41
N ALA A 39 13.95 -1.03 -3.27
CA ALA A 39 14.32 -1.81 -2.09
C ALA A 39 15.84 -1.89 -1.87
N GLY A 40 16.66 -1.82 -2.93
CA GLY A 40 18.12 -1.87 -2.83
C GLY A 40 18.71 -0.64 -2.14
N VAL A 41 18.06 0.52 -2.25
CA VAL A 41 18.42 1.72 -1.47
C VAL A 41 17.73 1.71 -0.11
N LEU A 42 16.41 1.45 -0.09
CA LEU A 42 15.59 1.57 1.11
C LEU A 42 16.01 0.57 2.20
N GLN A 43 16.62 -0.56 1.86
CA GLN A 43 17.17 -1.49 2.86
C GLN A 43 18.29 -0.89 3.74
N HIS A 44 18.95 0.17 3.28
CA HIS A 44 20.01 0.86 4.04
C HIS A 44 19.49 2.06 4.83
N VAL A 45 18.18 2.33 4.76
CA VAL A 45 17.52 3.39 5.50
C VAL A 45 17.11 2.87 6.87
N SER A 46 17.54 3.57 7.92
CA SER A 46 17.28 3.21 9.31
C SER A 46 15.95 3.77 9.82
N ARG A 47 15.50 4.94 9.35
CA ARG A 47 14.30 5.59 9.86
C ARG A 47 13.10 5.39 8.94
N ALA A 48 11.93 5.10 9.52
CA ALA A 48 10.70 4.98 8.74
C ALA A 48 10.25 6.31 8.10
N ASP A 49 10.66 7.46 8.63
CA ASP A 49 10.36 8.77 8.05
C ASP A 49 11.29 9.15 6.87
N LEU A 50 12.22 8.27 6.50
CA LEU A 50 13.21 8.47 5.43
C LEU A 50 14.08 9.73 5.61
N ARG A 51 14.18 10.28 6.82
CA ARG A 51 14.95 11.51 7.10
C ARG A 51 16.44 11.29 7.22
N ASP A 52 16.90 10.04 7.18
CA ASP A 52 18.30 9.66 7.08
C ASP A 52 18.75 9.38 5.62
N LEU A 53 18.01 9.93 4.66
CA LEU A 53 18.43 10.12 3.28
C LEU A 53 18.86 11.57 3.06
N ALA A 54 19.93 11.79 2.31
CA ALA A 54 20.34 13.12 1.86
C ALA A 54 21.06 13.04 0.51
N VAL A 55 21.22 14.18 -0.17
CA VAL A 55 22.05 14.29 -1.37
C VAL A 55 23.09 15.37 -1.16
N PHE A 56 24.32 15.10 -1.59
CA PHE A 56 25.45 16.02 -1.54
C PHE A 56 25.97 16.34 -2.94
N ASN A 57 26.43 17.57 -3.17
CA ASN A 57 27.15 17.97 -4.38
C ASN A 57 28.64 17.60 -4.30
N ALA A 58 29.42 17.92 -5.34
CA ALA A 58 30.85 17.59 -5.38
C ALA A 58 31.70 18.29 -4.31
N ASP A 59 31.24 19.45 -3.84
CA ASP A 59 31.89 20.21 -2.76
C ASP A 59 31.53 19.65 -1.36
N GLY A 60 30.68 18.62 -1.30
CA GLY A 60 30.23 18.02 -0.05
C GLY A 60 29.15 18.84 0.67
N GLU A 61 28.49 19.75 -0.04
CA GLU A 61 27.37 20.54 0.50
C GLU A 61 26.04 19.81 0.29
N PRO A 62 25.11 19.87 1.26
CA PRO A 62 23.79 19.29 1.11
C PRO A 62 22.98 20.01 0.03
N VAL A 63 22.23 19.23 -0.75
CA VAL A 63 21.44 19.72 -1.87
C VAL A 63 19.94 19.56 -1.55
N PRO A 64 19.07 20.50 -1.95
CA PRO A 64 17.63 20.37 -1.70
C PRO A 64 17.08 19.08 -2.31
N PHE A 65 16.64 18.19 -1.42
CA PHE A 65 16.15 16.85 -1.74
C PHE A 65 14.93 16.56 -0.89
N ALA A 66 13.83 16.09 -1.49
CA ALA A 66 12.60 15.79 -0.76
C ALA A 66 11.75 14.72 -1.47
N PRO A 67 10.87 14.01 -0.75
CA PRO A 67 9.89 13.13 -1.37
C PRO A 67 9.04 13.90 -2.39
N LEU A 68 8.82 13.32 -3.56
CA LEU A 68 7.81 13.78 -4.50
C LEU A 68 6.50 13.10 -4.10
N PRO A 69 5.54 13.83 -3.50
CA PRO A 69 4.27 13.23 -3.11
C PRO A 69 3.62 12.61 -4.35
N HIS A 70 2.97 11.47 -4.15
CA HIS A 70 2.05 10.99 -5.16
C HIS A 70 0.94 12.05 -5.30
N GLU A 71 0.54 12.37 -6.53
CA GLU A 71 -0.80 12.95 -6.69
C GLU A 71 -1.74 11.96 -6.03
N GLN A 72 -2.49 12.42 -5.04
CA GLN A 72 -3.43 11.60 -4.30
C GLN A 72 -4.52 11.21 -5.31
N ALA A 73 -4.26 10.13 -6.04
CA ALA A 73 -5.25 9.53 -6.90
C ALA A 73 -6.37 9.11 -5.96
N GLU A 74 -7.56 9.67 -6.15
CA GLU A 74 -8.78 9.00 -5.74
C GLU A 74 -8.80 7.66 -6.50
N GLU A 75 -8.11 6.64 -5.95
CA GLU A 75 -7.62 5.46 -6.70
C GLU A 75 -8.76 4.70 -7.39
N SER A 76 -9.96 4.80 -6.82
CA SER A 76 -11.18 4.41 -7.49
C SER A 76 -12.38 5.07 -6.85
N ARG A 77 -13.40 5.37 -7.65
CA ARG A 77 -14.72 5.80 -7.17
C ARG A 77 -15.73 4.70 -7.44
N ARG A 78 -16.54 4.38 -6.43
CA ARG A 78 -17.65 3.43 -6.55
C ARG A 78 -18.94 4.19 -6.68
N GLU A 79 -19.69 3.91 -7.74
CA GLU A 79 -20.97 4.57 -8.01
C GLU A 79 -22.06 3.51 -8.20
N PRO A 80 -23.25 3.67 -7.58
CA PRO A 80 -24.34 2.74 -7.77
C PRO A 80 -24.81 2.76 -9.23
N VAL A 81 -25.13 1.60 -9.79
CA VAL A 81 -25.63 1.47 -11.16
C VAL A 81 -27.02 0.86 -11.15
N ALA A 82 -27.90 1.41 -11.99
CA ALA A 82 -29.25 0.87 -12.16
C ALA A 82 -29.17 -0.46 -12.93
N TRP A 83 -29.96 -1.45 -12.49
CA TRP A 83 -29.97 -2.77 -13.10
C TRP A 83 -31.38 -3.36 -13.13
N LEU A 84 -31.58 -4.26 -14.10
CA LEU A 84 -32.85 -4.94 -14.38
C LEU A 84 -32.57 -6.43 -14.60
N ARG A 85 -33.56 -7.28 -14.33
CA ARG A 85 -33.50 -8.71 -14.66
C ARG A 85 -34.00 -8.91 -16.09
N VAL A 86 -33.26 -9.67 -16.87
CA VAL A 86 -33.65 -10.07 -18.24
C VAL A 86 -33.90 -11.57 -18.23
N PRO A 87 -35.17 -12.02 -18.23
CA PRO A 87 -35.52 -13.44 -18.29
C PRO A 87 -34.90 -14.13 -19.49
N LEU A 88 -34.34 -15.31 -19.26
CA LEU A 88 -33.80 -16.14 -20.32
C LEU A 88 -34.85 -17.13 -20.80
N PRO A 89 -34.88 -17.44 -22.11
CA PRO A 89 -35.73 -18.50 -22.62
C PRO A 89 -35.30 -19.86 -22.06
N ALA A 90 -36.22 -20.83 -22.09
CA ALA A 90 -35.91 -22.20 -21.69
C ALA A 90 -34.78 -22.79 -22.57
N PRO A 91 -33.95 -23.71 -22.04
CA PRO A 91 -32.87 -24.33 -22.80
C PRO A 91 -33.35 -24.90 -24.14
N GLY A 92 -32.67 -24.55 -25.24
CA GLY A 92 -32.99 -25.02 -26.59
C GLY A 92 -33.99 -24.16 -27.37
N GLN A 93 -34.51 -23.08 -26.80
CA GLN A 93 -35.26 -22.06 -27.56
C GLN A 93 -34.32 -20.94 -28.05
N PRO A 94 -34.52 -20.43 -29.28
CA PRO A 94 -33.76 -19.30 -29.79
C PRO A 94 -34.02 -18.05 -28.95
N GLU A 95 -32.97 -17.29 -28.66
CA GLU A 95 -33.03 -16.03 -27.95
C GLU A 95 -33.66 -14.96 -28.85
N SER A 96 -35.00 -14.91 -28.92
CA SER A 96 -35.71 -13.79 -29.53
C SER A 96 -35.88 -12.71 -28.48
N LEU A 97 -34.84 -11.88 -28.31
CA LEU A 97 -34.85 -10.76 -27.40
C LEU A 97 -35.70 -9.62 -28.00
N ALA A 98 -37.03 -9.80 -28.09
CA ALA A 98 -37.97 -8.74 -28.45
C ALA A 98 -38.20 -7.82 -27.24
N LEU A 99 -37.12 -7.14 -26.86
CA LEU A 99 -37.05 -6.20 -25.76
C LEU A 99 -37.73 -4.89 -26.17
N ARG A 100 -39.03 -4.75 -25.89
CA ARG A 100 -39.66 -3.42 -25.87
C ARG A 100 -39.39 -2.79 -24.51
N LEU A 101 -38.17 -2.29 -24.30
CA LEU A 101 -37.91 -1.42 -23.15
C LEU A 101 -38.59 -0.09 -23.43
N GLU A 102 -39.52 0.31 -22.56
CA GLU A 102 -40.02 1.67 -22.60
C GLU A 102 -38.92 2.57 -22.03
N ARG A 103 -38.48 3.54 -22.84
CA ARG A 103 -37.59 4.60 -22.37
C ARG A 103 -38.47 5.73 -21.85
N ASP A 104 -38.15 6.26 -20.67
CA ASP A 104 -38.75 7.53 -20.27
C ASP A 104 -38.18 8.70 -21.09
N ALA A 105 -38.70 9.91 -20.85
CA ALA A 105 -38.31 11.10 -21.60
C ALA A 105 -36.80 11.44 -21.49
N ASP A 106 -36.12 10.88 -20.47
CA ASP A 106 -34.70 11.04 -20.21
C ASP A 106 -33.87 9.84 -20.76
N GLY A 107 -34.49 8.94 -21.53
CA GLY A 107 -33.82 7.80 -22.14
C GLY A 107 -33.50 6.65 -21.19
N ARG A 108 -33.98 6.68 -19.94
CA ARG A 108 -33.74 5.62 -18.94
C ARG A 108 -34.73 4.48 -19.11
N LEU A 109 -34.27 3.27 -18.81
CA LEU A 109 -35.09 2.06 -18.90
C LEU A 109 -36.22 2.07 -17.86
N ARG A 110 -37.48 2.01 -18.30
CA ARG A 110 -38.66 1.72 -17.46
C ARG A 110 -39.42 0.54 -18.02
N GLY A 111 -39.67 -0.46 -17.17
CA GLY A 111 -40.57 -1.58 -17.48
C GLY A 111 -39.99 -2.57 -18.51
N LEU A 112 -40.11 -3.85 -18.19
CA LEU A 112 -39.79 -4.95 -19.08
C LEU A 112 -41.12 -5.64 -19.44
N ASP A 113 -41.78 -5.21 -20.51
CA ASP A 113 -42.98 -5.91 -21.00
C ASP A 113 -42.55 -7.02 -21.97
N LEU A 114 -42.34 -8.21 -21.42
CA LEU A 114 -42.18 -9.43 -22.20
C LEU A 114 -43.56 -9.89 -22.68
N ARG A 115 -43.92 -9.60 -23.93
CA ARG A 115 -45.04 -10.29 -24.57
C ARG A 115 -44.56 -11.68 -25.00
N THR A 116 -44.58 -12.65 -24.09
CA THR A 116 -44.70 -14.05 -24.49
C THR A 116 -46.11 -14.23 -25.04
N ASN A 117 -46.26 -14.80 -26.24
CA ASN A 117 -47.57 -15.08 -26.85
C ASN A 117 -48.40 -16.12 -26.10
N ASP A 118 -47.95 -16.60 -24.94
CA ASP A 118 -48.70 -17.46 -24.04
C ASP A 118 -48.80 -16.83 -22.64
N SER A 119 -50.03 -16.81 -22.14
CA SER A 119 -50.45 -16.36 -20.81
C SER A 119 -50.10 -17.38 -19.72
N THR A 120 -48.84 -17.84 -19.70
CA THR A 120 -48.29 -18.66 -18.63
C THR A 120 -47.25 -17.86 -17.86
N PRO A 121 -47.36 -17.72 -16.53
CA PRO A 121 -46.35 -17.07 -15.73
C PRO A 121 -45.03 -17.84 -15.90
N THR A 122 -44.00 -17.18 -16.44
CA THR A 122 -42.66 -17.75 -16.57
C THR A 122 -42.13 -18.06 -15.17
N PRO A 123 -41.70 -19.29 -14.86
CA PRO A 123 -41.04 -19.59 -13.60
C PRO A 123 -39.79 -18.70 -13.44
N PRO A 124 -39.49 -18.17 -12.25
CA PRO A 124 -38.46 -17.16 -12.03
C PRO A 124 -37.00 -17.67 -12.11
N GLU A 125 -36.73 -18.80 -12.77
CA GLU A 125 -35.53 -19.58 -12.44
C GLU A 125 -34.26 -19.18 -13.18
N ARG A 126 -34.31 -18.50 -14.34
CA ARG A 126 -33.10 -18.06 -15.05
C ARG A 126 -33.25 -16.68 -15.69
N HIS A 127 -32.37 -15.78 -15.31
CA HIS A 127 -32.31 -14.43 -15.87
C HIS A 127 -30.87 -13.93 -15.86
N ASP A 128 -30.57 -13.02 -16.78
CA ASP A 128 -29.36 -12.21 -16.74
C ASP A 128 -29.62 -10.89 -16.01
N LEU A 129 -28.57 -10.20 -15.61
CA LEU A 129 -28.66 -8.84 -15.08
C LEU A 129 -28.19 -7.87 -16.17
N LEU A 130 -29.03 -6.90 -16.51
CA LEU A 130 -28.71 -5.82 -17.44
C LEU A 130 -28.54 -4.52 -16.65
N LEU A 131 -27.39 -3.89 -16.79
CA LEU A 131 -27.06 -2.61 -16.17
C LEU A 131 -27.16 -1.50 -17.22
N ASP A 132 -27.83 -0.40 -16.90
CA ASP A 132 -27.83 0.84 -17.69
C ASP A 132 -27.01 1.90 -16.96
N ARG A 133 -25.94 2.34 -17.61
CA ARG A 133 -24.96 3.28 -17.06
C ARG A 133 -25.20 4.72 -17.53
N GLY A 134 -26.18 4.96 -18.41
CA GLY A 134 -26.46 6.26 -19.02
C GLY A 134 -25.78 6.46 -20.38
N ASP A 135 -26.03 7.58 -21.05
CA ASP A 135 -25.64 7.81 -22.45
C ASP A 135 -24.13 7.85 -22.69
N GLU A 136 -23.35 8.45 -21.79
CA GLU A 136 -21.89 8.59 -21.89
C GLU A 136 -21.22 8.29 -20.54
N PRO A 137 -21.22 7.03 -20.07
CA PRO A 137 -20.69 6.72 -18.76
C PRO A 137 -19.16 6.75 -18.79
N PRO A 138 -18.50 7.20 -17.70
CA PRO A 138 -17.04 7.14 -17.63
C PRO A 138 -16.55 5.68 -17.66
N PRO A 139 -15.33 5.37 -18.10
CA PRO A 139 -14.84 3.99 -18.14
C PRO A 139 -14.76 3.35 -16.74
N VAL A 140 -15.25 2.11 -16.62
CA VAL A 140 -15.20 1.30 -15.39
C VAL A 140 -14.52 -0.04 -15.66
N SER A 141 -13.91 -0.63 -14.63
CA SER A 141 -13.17 -1.90 -14.77
C SER A 141 -13.49 -2.94 -13.70
N ALA A 142 -14.39 -2.63 -12.77
CA ALA A 142 -14.91 -3.62 -11.85
C ALA A 142 -16.36 -3.33 -11.44
N LEU A 143 -17.05 -4.38 -11.00
CA LEU A 143 -18.37 -4.31 -10.38
C LEU A 143 -18.29 -4.93 -8.98
N HIS A 144 -18.77 -4.19 -7.99
CA HIS A 144 -18.98 -4.69 -6.63
C HIS A 144 -20.43 -5.11 -6.50
N VAL A 145 -20.63 -6.32 -5.99
CA VAL A 145 -21.94 -6.92 -5.77
C VAL A 145 -22.23 -6.86 -4.28
N GLN A 146 -23.32 -6.21 -3.90
CA GLN A 146 -23.83 -6.29 -2.55
C GLN A 146 -24.97 -7.30 -2.52
N LEU A 147 -24.82 -8.35 -1.72
CA LEU A 147 -25.91 -9.29 -1.46
C LEU A 147 -27.01 -8.59 -0.64
N GLY A 148 -28.26 -8.81 -1.02
CA GLY A 148 -29.42 -8.31 -0.29
C GLY A 148 -29.73 -9.15 0.94
N GLU A 149 -30.56 -8.62 1.82
CA GLU A 149 -31.08 -9.37 2.96
C GLU A 149 -31.82 -10.63 2.49
N GLY A 150 -31.53 -11.78 3.12
CA GLY A 150 -32.12 -13.06 2.75
C GLY A 150 -31.51 -13.74 1.53
N ALA A 151 -30.38 -13.26 0.99
CA ALA A 151 -29.63 -13.97 -0.03
C ALA A 151 -29.28 -15.39 0.44
N ALA A 152 -29.70 -16.41 -0.33
CA ALA A 152 -29.37 -17.80 -0.05
C ALA A 152 -27.87 -18.05 -0.25
N LEU A 153 -27.26 -18.73 0.72
CA LEU A 153 -25.86 -19.18 0.67
C LEU A 153 -25.83 -20.72 0.56
N PRO A 154 -24.81 -21.31 -0.09
CA PRO A 154 -23.65 -20.65 -0.71
C PRO A 154 -23.97 -20.05 -2.08
N VAL A 155 -23.33 -18.91 -2.37
CA VAL A 155 -23.20 -18.36 -3.72
C VAL A 155 -21.88 -18.87 -4.31
N ASN A 156 -21.96 -19.55 -5.46
CA ASN A 156 -20.79 -19.99 -6.22
C ASN A 156 -21.11 -19.91 -7.71
N LEU A 157 -20.91 -18.73 -8.28
CA LEU A 157 -21.24 -18.45 -9.67
C LEU A 157 -19.97 -18.16 -10.49
N ARG A 158 -20.00 -18.59 -11.75
CA ARG A 158 -19.09 -18.15 -12.81
C ARG A 158 -19.86 -17.16 -13.66
N VAL A 159 -19.38 -15.92 -13.68
CA VAL A 159 -20.05 -14.80 -14.33
C VAL A 159 -19.27 -14.39 -15.57
N ARG A 160 -19.99 -14.18 -16.67
CA ARG A 160 -19.51 -13.45 -17.84
C ARG A 160 -20.09 -12.05 -17.85
N ILE A 161 -19.27 -11.08 -18.22
CA ILE A 161 -19.66 -9.69 -18.43
C ILE A 161 -19.46 -9.36 -19.90
N SER A 162 -20.52 -8.87 -20.53
CA SER A 162 -20.48 -8.31 -21.88
C SER A 162 -20.92 -6.85 -21.88
N ALA A 163 -20.42 -6.07 -22.83
CA ALA A 163 -20.73 -4.66 -23.03
C ALA A 163 -21.45 -4.43 -24.36
N SER A 164 -22.33 -3.43 -24.40
CA SER A 164 -23.02 -2.99 -25.61
C SER A 164 -23.43 -1.53 -25.48
N ASP A 165 -23.49 -0.80 -26.59
CA ASP A 165 -24.06 0.56 -26.64
C ASP A 165 -25.49 0.59 -27.21
N ASP A 166 -25.89 -0.47 -27.91
CA ASP A 166 -27.15 -0.55 -28.67
C ASP A 166 -28.07 -1.71 -28.24
N LEU A 167 -27.64 -2.54 -27.28
CA LEU A 167 -28.28 -3.78 -26.82
C LEU A 167 -28.31 -4.91 -27.87
N ALA A 168 -27.72 -4.72 -29.04
CA ALA A 168 -27.71 -5.67 -30.14
C ALA A 168 -26.32 -6.30 -30.33
N GLU A 169 -25.28 -5.47 -30.42
CA GLU A 169 -23.90 -5.91 -30.56
C GLU A 169 -23.23 -5.99 -29.18
N TRP A 170 -22.81 -7.19 -28.79
CA TRP A 170 -22.25 -7.47 -27.48
C TRP A 170 -20.77 -7.86 -27.58
N GLN A 171 -19.90 -7.10 -26.91
CA GLN A 171 -18.48 -7.41 -26.75
C GLN A 171 -18.22 -8.08 -25.40
N GLU A 172 -17.50 -9.19 -25.37
CA GLU A 172 -17.07 -9.82 -24.12
C GLU A 172 -15.99 -8.98 -23.41
N LEU A 173 -16.21 -8.63 -22.14
CA LEU A 173 -15.22 -7.94 -21.30
C LEU A 173 -14.46 -8.88 -20.37
N GLY A 174 -15.09 -10.00 -20.01
CA GLY A 174 -14.53 -11.05 -19.16
C GLY A 174 -15.48 -12.24 -19.01
N ARG A 175 -14.92 -13.43 -18.78
CA ARG A 175 -15.61 -14.72 -18.65
C ARG A 175 -15.08 -15.52 -17.46
N GLY A 176 -15.88 -16.44 -16.93
CA GLY A 176 -15.50 -17.34 -15.83
C GLY A 176 -15.24 -16.67 -14.49
N MET A 177 -15.67 -15.41 -14.32
CA MET A 177 -15.34 -14.62 -13.14
C MET A 177 -16.05 -15.17 -11.90
N PRO A 178 -15.31 -15.49 -10.82
CA PRO A 178 -15.91 -16.08 -9.64
C PRO A 178 -16.64 -15.03 -8.80
N LEU A 179 -17.92 -15.27 -8.54
CA LEU A 179 -18.71 -14.62 -7.51
C LEU A 179 -19.01 -15.64 -6.42
N VAL A 180 -18.38 -15.45 -5.25
CA VAL A 180 -18.43 -16.43 -4.16
C VAL A 180 -18.88 -15.76 -2.87
N ALA A 181 -19.85 -16.36 -2.19
CA ALA A 181 -20.19 -16.04 -0.81
C ALA A 181 -20.60 -17.31 -0.09
N LEU A 182 -20.00 -17.57 1.06
CA LEU A 182 -20.28 -18.72 1.91
C LEU A 182 -20.17 -18.24 3.36
N ASP A 183 -21.07 -18.74 4.18
CA ASP A 183 -20.94 -18.69 5.63
C ASP A 183 -20.98 -20.13 6.14
N ASP A 184 -19.95 -20.53 6.87
CA ASP A 184 -19.91 -21.83 7.54
C ASP A 184 -19.38 -21.64 8.97
N ASN A 185 -20.24 -21.86 9.97
CA ASN A 185 -19.90 -21.78 11.40
C ASN A 185 -19.21 -20.46 11.81
N GLY A 186 -19.60 -19.33 11.21
CA GLY A 186 -19.01 -18.01 11.47
C GLY A 186 -17.74 -17.69 10.67
N LEU A 187 -17.26 -18.62 9.83
CA LEU A 187 -16.23 -18.35 8.84
C LEU A 187 -16.88 -17.88 7.54
N ARG A 188 -16.83 -16.56 7.33
CA ARG A 188 -17.38 -15.91 6.14
C ARG A 188 -16.33 -15.84 5.03
N ILE A 189 -16.61 -16.48 3.90
CA ILE A 189 -15.81 -16.44 2.67
C ILE A 189 -16.55 -15.59 1.65
N GLU A 190 -15.95 -14.49 1.20
CA GLU A 190 -16.55 -13.64 0.19
C GLU A 190 -15.56 -13.18 -0.88
N ARG A 191 -16.02 -13.25 -2.12
CA ARG A 191 -15.48 -12.58 -3.29
C ARG A 191 -16.65 -12.03 -4.08
N LEU A 192 -16.99 -10.79 -3.76
CA LEU A 192 -18.13 -10.08 -4.33
C LEU A 192 -17.70 -8.93 -5.27
N LYS A 193 -16.54 -9.10 -5.92
CA LYS A 193 -15.99 -8.17 -6.92
C LYS A 193 -15.73 -8.92 -8.22
N LEU A 194 -16.24 -8.37 -9.32
CA LEU A 194 -15.99 -8.85 -10.68
C LEU A 194 -15.07 -7.84 -11.37
N GLU A 195 -13.86 -8.27 -11.74
CA GLU A 195 -12.85 -7.42 -12.40
C GLU A 195 -12.75 -7.82 -13.88
N PHE A 196 -12.81 -6.85 -14.78
CA PHE A 196 -12.92 -7.07 -16.22
C PHE A 196 -12.16 -6.00 -17.01
N THR A 197 -12.03 -6.21 -18.33
CA THR A 197 -11.40 -5.23 -19.24
C THR A 197 -12.17 -3.92 -19.21
N GLY A 198 -11.49 -2.79 -18.96
CA GLY A 198 -12.15 -1.50 -18.79
C GLY A 198 -13.04 -1.10 -19.97
N SER A 199 -14.24 -0.58 -19.68
CA SER A 199 -15.23 -0.21 -20.70
C SER A 199 -16.04 1.03 -20.30
N ASP A 200 -16.29 1.89 -21.27
CA ASP A 200 -17.19 3.04 -21.25
C ASP A 200 -18.53 2.76 -21.97
N ALA A 201 -18.82 1.49 -22.29
CA ALA A 201 -20.09 1.12 -22.91
C ALA A 201 -21.27 1.44 -21.98
N ARG A 202 -22.39 1.85 -22.58
CA ARG A 202 -23.62 2.20 -21.86
C ARG A 202 -24.23 1.03 -21.10
N TYR A 203 -24.28 -0.14 -21.73
CA TYR A 203 -24.92 -1.32 -21.15
C TYR A 203 -23.90 -2.39 -20.78
N LEU A 204 -24.07 -2.97 -19.60
CA LEU A 204 -23.35 -4.18 -19.20
C LEU A 204 -24.35 -5.31 -18.96
N ARG A 205 -24.07 -6.51 -19.46
CA ARG A 205 -24.87 -7.72 -19.23
C ARG A 205 -24.05 -8.72 -18.45
N LEU A 206 -24.57 -9.15 -17.30
CA LEU A 206 -24.01 -10.21 -16.47
C LEU A 206 -24.81 -11.48 -16.69
N SER A 207 -24.13 -12.54 -17.11
CA SER A 207 -24.72 -13.86 -17.32
C SER A 207 -24.01 -14.92 -16.48
N ILE A 208 -24.78 -15.86 -15.92
CA ILE A 208 -24.25 -17.02 -15.20
C ILE A 208 -23.85 -18.09 -16.23
N GLU A 209 -22.61 -18.57 -16.15
CA GLU A 209 -22.06 -19.58 -17.07
C GLU A 209 -22.15 -21.01 -16.52
N ASN A 210 -22.19 -21.17 -15.20
CA ASN A 210 -22.36 -22.47 -14.54
C ASN A 210 -23.82 -22.71 -14.09
N ASP A 211 -24.08 -23.86 -13.50
CA ASP A 211 -25.37 -24.14 -12.88
C ASP A 211 -25.53 -23.27 -11.63
N GLY A 212 -26.68 -22.61 -11.53
CA GLY A 212 -26.98 -21.70 -10.42
C GLY A 212 -28.01 -20.64 -10.79
N GLN A 213 -28.39 -19.87 -9.78
CA GLN A 213 -29.30 -18.73 -9.92
C GLN A 213 -28.67 -17.52 -9.21
N TRP A 214 -29.00 -16.31 -9.68
CA TRP A 214 -28.53 -15.10 -9.02
C TRP A 214 -29.06 -15.05 -7.57
N PRO A 215 -28.21 -14.74 -6.58
CA PRO A 215 -28.71 -14.47 -5.24
C PRO A 215 -29.58 -13.20 -5.24
N VAL A 216 -30.21 -12.93 -4.10
CA VAL A 216 -30.82 -11.61 -3.87
C VAL A 216 -29.69 -10.57 -3.95
N ILE A 217 -29.75 -9.70 -4.96
CA ILE A 217 -28.82 -8.59 -5.14
C ILE A 217 -29.43 -7.36 -4.48
N GLY A 218 -28.73 -6.79 -3.49
CA GLY A 218 -29.11 -5.56 -2.84
C GLY A 218 -28.67 -4.34 -3.65
N ALA A 219 -27.45 -4.35 -4.16
CA ALA A 219 -26.91 -3.28 -5.00
C ALA A 219 -25.80 -3.77 -5.93
N LEU A 220 -25.62 -3.06 -7.04
CA LEU A 220 -24.44 -3.14 -7.90
C LEU A 220 -23.77 -1.78 -7.93
N GLN A 221 -22.45 -1.76 -7.74
CA GLN A 221 -21.65 -0.54 -7.82
C GLN A 221 -20.53 -0.71 -8.84
N ALA A 222 -20.41 0.22 -9.78
CA ALA A 222 -19.31 0.22 -10.73
C ALA A 222 -18.11 0.98 -10.15
N GLU A 223 -16.94 0.37 -10.29
CA GLU A 223 -15.66 0.95 -9.89
C GLU A 223 -15.02 1.63 -11.09
N ARG A 224 -14.95 2.97 -11.02
CA ARG A 224 -14.21 3.80 -11.96
C ARG A 224 -12.80 4.04 -11.41
N ARG A 225 -11.78 3.86 -12.25
CA ARG A 225 -10.44 4.42 -11.97
C ARG A 225 -10.43 5.89 -12.36
N MET A 226 -10.13 6.78 -11.42
CA MET A 226 -10.05 8.22 -11.69
C MET A 226 -8.77 8.52 -12.49
N ARG A 227 -8.87 9.50 -13.40
CA ARG A 227 -7.72 9.99 -14.19
C ARG A 227 -6.78 10.73 -13.22
N GLY A 228 -5.48 10.44 -13.26
CA GLY A 228 -4.51 10.82 -12.21
C GLY A 228 -4.04 9.65 -11.34
N ALA A 229 -4.51 8.42 -11.62
CA ALA A 229 -3.97 7.21 -11.02
C ALA A 229 -2.45 7.16 -11.19
N ASP A 230 -1.76 7.03 -10.07
CA ASP A 230 -0.32 6.87 -10.02
C ASP A 230 0.14 5.76 -10.96
N THR A 231 0.92 6.15 -11.98
CA THR A 231 1.36 5.27 -13.07
C THR A 231 2.56 4.41 -12.69
N ARG A 232 3.10 4.57 -11.47
CA ARG A 232 4.21 3.74 -10.99
C ARG A 232 3.79 2.28 -10.96
N GLU A 233 4.69 1.43 -11.41
CA GLU A 233 4.46 -0.01 -11.42
C GLU A 233 4.37 -0.54 -9.98
N TRP A 234 3.40 -1.42 -9.78
CA TRP A 234 3.32 -2.20 -8.55
C TRP A 234 4.48 -3.19 -8.49
N LYS A 235 5.22 -3.17 -7.37
CA LYS A 235 6.19 -4.21 -7.03
C LYS A 235 5.62 -5.08 -5.92
N THR A 236 5.80 -6.39 -6.06
CA THR A 236 5.39 -7.38 -5.06
C THR A 236 6.63 -7.94 -4.36
N LEU A 237 6.68 -7.82 -3.04
CA LEU A 237 7.66 -8.45 -2.17
C LEU A 237 7.03 -9.68 -1.51
N SER A 238 7.53 -10.87 -1.87
CA SER A 238 7.13 -12.14 -1.27
C SER A 238 8.06 -12.49 -0.13
N LEU A 239 7.51 -12.66 1.08
CA LEU A 239 8.24 -12.97 2.29
C LEU A 239 7.87 -14.35 2.83
N GLU A 240 8.88 -15.13 3.17
CA GLU A 240 8.74 -16.42 3.84
C GLU A 240 8.66 -16.22 5.36
N GLY A 241 7.72 -16.92 6.00
CA GLY A 241 7.44 -16.77 7.42
C GLY A 241 8.20 -17.74 8.30
N LYS A 242 8.58 -17.29 9.48
CA LYS A 242 9.15 -18.14 10.54
C LYS A 242 8.09 -18.38 11.61
N PRO A 243 7.84 -19.63 12.04
CA PRO A 243 6.86 -19.89 13.09
C PRO A 243 7.27 -19.20 14.39
N VAL A 244 6.28 -18.62 15.07
CA VAL A 244 6.46 -18.03 16.41
C VAL A 244 6.46 -19.15 17.44
N THR A 245 7.48 -19.17 18.30
CA THR A 245 7.61 -20.17 19.37
C THR A 245 6.41 -20.12 20.31
N ASP A 246 5.87 -21.29 20.65
CA ASP A 246 4.72 -21.48 21.55
C ASP A 246 3.41 -20.78 21.14
N VAL A 247 3.31 -20.28 19.90
CA VAL A 247 2.08 -19.67 19.36
C VAL A 247 1.71 -20.32 18.03
N ALA A 248 0.87 -21.35 18.10
CA ALA A 248 0.42 -22.10 16.92
C ALA A 248 -0.29 -21.18 15.90
N GLY A 249 0.03 -21.35 14.62
CA GLY A 249 -0.59 -20.58 13.53
C GLY A 249 -0.13 -19.13 13.42
N SER A 250 0.88 -18.72 14.18
CA SER A 250 1.50 -17.39 14.11
C SER A 250 2.88 -17.46 13.46
N PHE A 251 3.16 -16.55 12.54
CA PHE A 251 4.41 -16.50 11.78
C PHE A 251 4.95 -15.07 11.71
N ASP A 252 6.27 -14.91 11.92
CA ASP A 252 7.00 -13.64 11.82
C ASP A 252 7.70 -13.49 10.47
N TYR A 253 7.66 -12.27 9.93
CA TYR A 253 8.27 -11.86 8.67
C TYR A 253 8.98 -10.52 8.85
N ALA A 254 10.00 -10.28 8.04
CA ALA A 254 10.74 -9.03 8.04
C ALA A 254 10.89 -8.48 6.61
N THR A 255 10.65 -7.19 6.43
CA THR A 255 11.00 -6.49 5.18
C THR A 255 12.46 -6.03 5.23
N PRO A 256 13.11 -5.86 4.06
CA PRO A 256 14.50 -5.42 4.01
C PRO A 256 14.68 -3.95 4.43
N GLY A 257 13.64 -3.11 4.35
CA GLY A 257 13.68 -1.69 4.67
C GLY A 257 12.28 -1.08 4.88
N PRO A 258 12.19 0.24 5.14
CA PRO A 258 10.94 0.96 5.39
C PRO A 258 10.20 1.26 4.08
N LEU A 259 9.84 0.21 3.34
CA LEU A 259 9.10 0.32 2.09
C LEU A 259 7.70 0.91 2.34
N ALA A 260 7.23 1.78 1.46
CA ALA A 260 5.87 2.31 1.46
C ALA A 260 4.84 1.24 1.04
N ILE A 261 4.55 0.29 1.93
CA ILE A 261 3.58 -0.77 1.67
C ILE A 261 2.17 -0.17 1.61
N GLU A 262 1.44 -0.52 0.56
CA GLU A 262 0.07 -0.03 0.32
C GLU A 262 -0.95 -1.19 0.31
N ARG A 263 -0.54 -2.40 -0.10
CA ARG A 263 -1.41 -3.59 -0.05
C ARG A 263 -0.70 -4.76 0.60
N VAL A 264 -1.48 -5.56 1.31
CA VAL A 264 -1.02 -6.77 1.97
C VAL A 264 -1.89 -7.93 1.53
N ASP A 265 -1.27 -9.07 1.27
CA ASP A 265 -1.97 -10.29 0.90
C ASP A 265 -1.23 -11.53 1.43
N VAL A 266 -1.88 -12.69 1.42
CA VAL A 266 -1.24 -13.95 1.81
C VAL A 266 -1.52 -15.06 0.80
N ALA A 267 -0.46 -15.74 0.38
CA ALA A 267 -0.61 -16.96 -0.41
C ALA A 267 -0.62 -18.18 0.52
N LEU A 268 -1.77 -18.88 0.56
CA LEU A 268 -1.89 -20.13 1.32
C LEU A 268 -1.02 -21.23 0.69
N PRO A 269 -0.35 -22.06 1.52
CA PRO A 269 0.66 -23.02 1.07
C PRO A 269 0.07 -24.21 0.30
N THR A 270 -1.23 -24.50 0.44
CA THR A 270 -1.91 -25.62 -0.21
C THR A 270 -3.19 -25.15 -0.90
N THR A 271 -3.62 -25.88 -1.93
CA THR A 271 -4.96 -25.73 -2.52
C THR A 271 -6.03 -26.26 -1.57
N ASN A 272 -7.28 -25.86 -1.80
CA ASN A 272 -8.45 -26.21 -1.00
C ASN A 272 -8.25 -25.90 0.50
N ALA A 273 -7.65 -24.74 0.77
CA ALA A 273 -7.38 -24.25 2.11
C ALA A 273 -8.14 -22.96 2.38
N VAL A 274 -8.55 -22.79 3.64
CA VAL A 274 -9.17 -21.58 4.16
C VAL A 274 -8.65 -21.30 5.57
N ALA A 275 -8.40 -20.04 5.89
CA ALA A 275 -8.11 -19.55 7.23
C ALA A 275 -8.55 -18.10 7.40
N ALA A 276 -9.09 -17.76 8.56
CA ALA A 276 -9.14 -16.38 9.03
C ALA A 276 -7.71 -15.91 9.32
N VAL A 277 -7.35 -14.75 8.81
CA VAL A 277 -6.01 -14.17 8.86
C VAL A 277 -6.06 -12.82 9.54
N GLN A 278 -5.13 -12.60 10.46
CA GLN A 278 -4.86 -11.30 11.08
C GLN A 278 -3.41 -10.92 10.81
N ILE A 279 -3.21 -9.77 10.16
CA ILE A 279 -1.89 -9.22 9.87
C ILE A 279 -1.66 -8.05 10.83
N THR A 280 -0.56 -8.13 11.56
CA THR A 280 -0.08 -7.06 12.42
C THR A 280 1.32 -6.66 12.03
N ALA A 281 1.71 -5.41 12.30
CA ALA A 281 3.04 -4.93 12.00
C ALA A 281 3.52 -3.92 13.04
N ARG A 282 4.84 -3.72 13.09
CA ARG A 282 5.52 -2.70 13.89
C ARG A 282 6.85 -2.30 13.25
N ASP A 283 7.31 -1.10 13.54
CA ASP A 283 8.66 -0.68 13.19
C ASP A 283 9.65 -1.05 14.31
N GLY A 284 10.76 -1.70 13.93
CA GLY A 284 11.79 -2.14 14.87
C GLY A 284 11.39 -3.30 15.80
N ASP A 285 12.29 -3.59 16.75
CA ASP A 285 12.15 -4.74 17.68
C ASP A 285 11.38 -4.39 18.96
N GLU A 286 11.24 -3.10 19.25
CA GLU A 286 10.56 -2.56 20.41
C GLU A 286 9.26 -1.88 19.97
N GLY A 287 8.19 -2.05 20.75
CA GLY A 287 6.88 -1.46 20.45
C GLY A 287 5.76 -2.48 20.34
N TRP A 288 4.55 -1.95 20.31
CA TRP A 288 3.32 -2.71 20.24
C TRP A 288 2.99 -3.08 18.79
N TRP A 289 2.44 -4.27 18.58
CA TRP A 289 1.94 -4.73 17.28
C TRP A 289 0.67 -3.99 16.92
N ARG A 290 0.65 -3.33 15.76
CA ARG A 290 -0.52 -2.63 15.22
C ARG A 290 -1.25 -3.50 14.22
N GLY A 291 -2.58 -3.54 14.30
CA GLY A 291 -3.42 -4.21 13.30
C GLY A 291 -3.31 -3.52 11.94
N ILE A 292 -3.02 -4.29 10.90
CA ILE A 292 -2.94 -3.83 9.51
C ILE A 292 -4.17 -4.29 8.74
N ALA A 293 -4.47 -5.58 8.75
CA ALA A 293 -5.59 -6.15 8.01
C ALA A 293 -6.11 -7.42 8.68
N GLY A 294 -7.41 -7.67 8.52
CA GLY A 294 -8.07 -8.91 8.94
C GLY A 294 -9.04 -9.37 7.88
N PHE A 295 -8.92 -10.62 7.42
CA PHE A 295 -9.73 -11.16 6.33
C PHE A 295 -9.71 -12.69 6.32
N THR A 296 -10.62 -13.31 5.57
CA THR A 296 -10.62 -14.76 5.32
C THR A 296 -9.80 -15.06 4.08
N ALA A 297 -8.61 -15.64 4.25
CA ALA A 297 -7.81 -16.12 3.16
C ALA A 297 -8.32 -17.49 2.71
N PHE A 298 -8.53 -17.66 1.41
CA PHE A 298 -8.90 -18.94 0.83
C PHE A 298 -8.25 -19.15 -0.55
N ARG A 299 -8.09 -20.42 -0.89
CA ARG A 299 -7.63 -20.92 -2.18
C ARG A 299 -8.43 -22.18 -2.50
N LEU A 300 -9.46 -22.07 -3.34
CA LEU A 300 -10.43 -23.12 -3.61
C LEU A 300 -10.39 -23.55 -5.07
N GLY A 301 -10.55 -24.84 -5.34
CA GLY A 301 -10.60 -25.39 -6.70
C GLY A 301 -9.28 -25.99 -7.17
N ASN A 302 -9.28 -26.44 -8.42
CA ASN A 302 -8.16 -27.14 -9.06
C ASN A 302 -7.58 -26.29 -10.20
N ASN A 303 -6.35 -26.62 -10.64
CA ASN A 303 -5.61 -25.88 -11.66
C ASN A 303 -6.49 -25.45 -12.86
N GLY A 304 -6.62 -24.14 -13.08
CA GLY A 304 -7.41 -23.54 -14.17
C GLY A 304 -8.64 -22.76 -13.69
N ASP A 305 -9.26 -23.17 -12.59
CA ASP A 305 -10.50 -22.57 -12.03
C ASP A 305 -10.34 -22.13 -10.56
N GLU A 306 -9.10 -21.98 -10.12
CA GLU A 306 -8.77 -21.63 -8.75
C GLU A 306 -9.35 -20.26 -8.37
N VAL A 307 -10.11 -20.22 -7.27
CA VAL A 307 -10.65 -18.99 -6.70
C VAL A 307 -9.87 -18.63 -5.45
N ARG A 308 -9.46 -17.37 -5.40
CA ARG A 308 -8.81 -16.76 -4.24
C ARG A 308 -9.59 -15.57 -3.75
N HIS A 309 -9.35 -15.25 -2.48
CA HIS A 309 -9.78 -14.00 -1.87
C HIS A 309 -9.28 -12.78 -2.64
N LEU A 310 -9.84 -11.62 -2.30
CA LEU A 310 -9.35 -10.32 -2.75
C LEU A 310 -8.36 -9.81 -1.71
N ALA A 311 -7.21 -9.32 -2.15
CA ALA A 311 -6.23 -8.70 -1.26
C ALA A 311 -6.88 -7.47 -0.57
N PRO A 312 -6.79 -7.36 0.76
CA PRO A 312 -7.23 -6.16 1.46
C PRO A 312 -6.30 -4.97 1.19
N ASP A 313 -6.84 -3.77 1.36
CA ASP A 313 -6.04 -2.55 1.48
C ASP A 313 -5.40 -2.52 2.88
N ALA A 314 -4.13 -2.16 2.96
CA ALA A 314 -3.37 -2.04 4.20
C ALA A 314 -3.31 -0.60 4.73
N GLY A 315 -3.62 0.38 3.88
CA GLY A 315 -3.17 1.75 4.03
C GLY A 315 -1.65 1.87 3.93
N LEU A 316 -1.16 3.10 3.74
CA LEU A 316 0.29 3.37 3.67
C LEU A 316 0.97 3.04 5.01
N THR A 317 1.90 2.08 5.01
CA THR A 317 2.72 1.73 6.17
C THR A 317 4.16 1.44 5.79
N ARG A 318 5.08 1.58 6.75
CA ARG A 318 6.54 1.38 6.59
C ARG A 318 7.14 0.45 7.63
N ASP A 319 6.28 -0.33 8.28
CA ASP A 319 6.70 -1.27 9.30
C ASP A 319 7.66 -2.31 8.72
N ARG A 320 8.66 -2.70 9.53
CA ARG A 320 9.67 -3.68 9.12
C ARG A 320 9.39 -5.08 9.63
N GLN A 321 8.71 -5.18 10.77
CA GLN A 321 8.35 -6.45 11.39
C GLN A 321 6.87 -6.71 11.19
N TRP A 322 6.55 -7.90 10.70
CA TRP A 322 5.20 -8.31 10.35
C TRP A 322 4.89 -9.65 11.01
N ARG A 323 3.64 -9.82 11.42
CA ARG A 323 3.15 -11.07 12.00
C ARG A 323 1.80 -11.43 11.40
N VAL A 324 1.72 -12.67 10.91
CA VAL A 324 0.50 -13.26 10.37
C VAL A 324 0.02 -14.32 11.34
N ALA A 325 -1.16 -14.12 11.92
CA ALA A 325 -1.85 -15.11 12.75
C ALA A 325 -3.01 -15.72 11.96
N THR A 326 -3.18 -17.04 12.05
CA THR A 326 -4.16 -17.82 11.29
C THR A 326 -5.08 -18.64 12.19
N GLN A 327 -6.36 -18.71 11.81
CA GLN A 327 -7.37 -19.59 12.43
C GLN A 327 -8.18 -20.32 11.34
N PRO A 328 -8.20 -21.66 11.29
CA PRO A 328 -7.44 -22.57 12.16
C PRO A 328 -5.92 -22.37 11.99
N ALA A 329 -5.17 -22.78 13.01
CA ALA A 329 -3.71 -22.65 13.00
C ALA A 329 -3.10 -23.46 11.85
N LEU A 330 -2.50 -22.77 10.89
CA LEU A 330 -1.78 -23.43 9.80
C LEU A 330 -0.48 -24.06 10.32
N ALA A 331 -0.13 -25.24 9.78
CA ALA A 331 1.13 -25.91 10.11
C ALA A 331 2.34 -25.36 9.33
N LYS A 332 2.09 -24.77 8.15
CA LYS A 332 3.10 -24.13 7.31
C LYS A 332 2.78 -22.65 7.19
N ALA A 333 3.82 -21.82 7.21
CA ALA A 333 3.67 -20.39 7.02
C ALA A 333 3.04 -20.11 5.64
N PRO A 334 2.01 -19.25 5.54
CA PRO A 334 1.66 -18.68 4.26
C PRO A 334 2.77 -17.72 3.79
N THR A 335 2.92 -17.53 2.48
CA THR A 335 3.81 -16.49 1.96
C THR A 335 3.11 -15.14 2.14
N LEU A 336 3.74 -14.20 2.83
CA LEU A 336 3.24 -12.83 2.96
C LEU A 336 3.61 -12.06 1.70
N GLN A 337 2.63 -11.47 1.03
CA GLN A 337 2.82 -10.65 -0.16
C GLN A 337 2.57 -9.19 0.19
N LEU A 338 3.60 -8.37 0.08
CA LEU A 338 3.51 -6.94 0.32
C LEU A 338 3.66 -6.22 -1.02
N GLN A 339 2.69 -5.38 -1.36
CA GLN A 339 2.72 -4.61 -2.61
C GLN A 339 2.96 -3.13 -2.30
N TYR A 340 3.87 -2.54 -3.05
CA TYR A 340 4.25 -1.15 -2.93
C TYR A 340 4.56 -0.57 -4.30
N ARG A 341 4.48 0.75 -4.42
CA ARG A 341 5.02 1.48 -5.56
C ARG A 341 6.33 2.15 -5.15
N PRO A 342 7.40 2.04 -5.95
CA PRO A 342 8.67 2.68 -5.66
C PRO A 342 8.52 4.18 -5.39
N GLU A 343 9.25 4.70 -4.42
CA GLU A 343 9.09 6.09 -4.04
C GLU A 343 9.91 7.01 -4.91
N ARG A 344 9.32 8.16 -5.25
CA ARG A 344 10.02 9.18 -6.02
C ARG A 344 10.47 10.29 -5.08
N PHE A 345 11.69 10.73 -5.28
CA PHE A 345 12.25 11.91 -4.65
C PHE A 345 12.69 12.89 -5.72
N VAL A 346 12.66 14.18 -5.39
CA VAL A 346 13.21 15.22 -6.26
C VAL A 346 14.43 15.84 -5.63
N LEU A 347 15.47 15.98 -6.44
CA LEU A 347 16.69 16.71 -6.19
C LEU A 347 16.67 18.01 -7.00
N LEU A 348 16.87 19.18 -6.38
CA LEU A 348 17.13 20.42 -7.11
C LEU A 348 18.63 20.52 -7.41
N ALA A 349 19.02 20.77 -8.66
CA ALA A 349 20.41 20.73 -9.10
C ALA A 349 21.19 21.98 -8.62
N GLN A 350 21.59 22.00 -7.35
CA GLN A 350 22.36 23.09 -6.74
C GLN A 350 23.84 22.70 -6.52
N GLY A 351 24.75 23.51 -7.07
CA GLY A 351 26.19 23.31 -6.96
C GLY A 351 26.78 22.38 -8.04
N PRO A 352 28.09 22.09 -7.96
CA PRO A 352 28.77 21.30 -8.98
C PRO A 352 28.49 19.80 -8.86
N ARG A 353 28.48 19.11 -10.01
CA ARG A 353 28.43 17.65 -10.11
C ARG A 353 29.78 17.01 -9.80
N PRO A 354 29.83 15.72 -9.41
CA PRO A 354 28.72 14.76 -9.30
C PRO A 354 27.90 14.92 -8.01
N TYR A 355 26.60 14.60 -8.10
CA TYR A 355 25.74 14.46 -6.92
C TYR A 355 25.83 13.04 -6.36
N THR A 356 25.73 12.91 -5.04
CA THR A 356 25.78 11.63 -4.33
C THR A 356 24.59 11.49 -3.39
N LEU A 357 23.75 10.48 -3.60
CA LEU A 357 22.73 10.07 -2.65
C LEU A 357 23.39 9.30 -1.50
N VAL A 358 23.00 9.57 -0.27
CA VAL A 358 23.48 8.87 0.92
C VAL A 358 22.33 8.39 1.78
N ALA A 359 22.51 7.27 2.47
CA ALA A 359 21.51 6.65 3.32
C ALA A 359 22.11 6.05 4.59
N GLY A 360 21.27 5.99 5.63
CA GLY A 360 21.57 5.25 6.83
C GLY A 360 22.44 6.06 7.79
N SER A 361 21.81 6.84 8.66
CA SER A 361 22.50 7.51 9.76
C SER A 361 21.53 7.79 10.90
N VAL A 362 21.86 7.35 12.11
CA VAL A 362 21.04 7.65 13.31
C VAL A 362 21.18 9.10 13.76
N ARG A 363 22.14 9.83 13.17
CA ARG A 363 22.45 11.25 13.47
C ARG A 363 21.93 12.20 12.41
N ALA A 364 21.44 11.66 11.29
CA ALA A 364 20.90 12.47 10.22
C ALA A 364 19.48 12.93 10.53
N ALA A 365 19.26 14.20 10.19
CA ALA A 365 17.96 14.79 10.05
C ALA A 365 18.00 15.70 8.82
N ARG A 366 17.63 15.15 7.66
CA ARG A 366 17.48 15.95 6.44
C ARG A 366 16.47 17.08 6.70
N GLU A 367 16.82 18.29 6.28
CA GLU A 367 15.95 19.45 6.34
C GLU A 367 14.70 19.27 5.47
N ASP A 368 13.61 19.92 5.86
CA ASP A 368 12.37 19.95 5.09
C ASP A 368 12.47 21.03 3.99
N TYR A 369 13.13 20.67 2.89
CA TYR A 369 13.22 21.53 1.72
C TYR A 369 11.85 21.69 1.03
N PRO A 370 11.41 22.92 0.69
CA PRO A 370 10.13 23.17 0.02
C PRO A 370 10.22 22.90 -1.50
N VAL A 371 10.69 21.70 -1.87
CA VAL A 371 10.96 21.34 -3.27
C VAL A 371 9.70 21.40 -4.12
N GLN A 372 8.53 21.08 -3.56
CA GLN A 372 7.25 21.12 -4.27
C GLN A 372 6.88 22.55 -4.67
N ALA A 373 7.14 23.54 -3.81
CA ALA A 373 6.93 24.94 -4.14
C ALA A 373 7.87 25.40 -5.26
N ALA A 374 9.14 24.94 -5.23
CA ALA A 374 10.10 25.23 -6.29
C ALA A 374 9.69 24.61 -7.63
N LEU A 375 9.18 23.37 -7.63
CA LEU A 375 8.66 22.70 -8.83
C LEU A 375 7.43 23.40 -9.38
N ALA A 376 6.48 23.81 -8.52
CA ALA A 376 5.28 24.53 -8.94
C ALA A 376 5.58 25.90 -9.56
N ALA A 377 6.69 26.55 -9.15
CA ALA A 377 7.16 27.80 -9.73
C ALA A 377 7.99 27.61 -11.02
N SER A 378 8.42 26.39 -11.32
CA SER A 378 9.20 26.06 -12.51
C SER A 378 8.30 25.74 -13.70
N THR A 379 8.67 26.23 -14.89
CA THR A 379 8.01 25.86 -16.16
C THR A 379 8.57 24.58 -16.78
N THR A 380 9.68 24.06 -16.25
CA THR A 380 10.37 22.88 -16.77
C THR A 380 10.17 21.71 -15.81
N PRO A 381 9.66 20.56 -16.29
CA PRO A 381 9.51 19.38 -15.44
C PRO A 381 10.89 18.80 -15.06
N PRO A 382 11.00 18.19 -13.87
CA PRO A 382 12.24 17.54 -13.45
C PRO A 382 12.56 16.35 -14.38
N GLN A 383 13.84 16.16 -14.71
CA GLN A 383 14.30 15.08 -15.58
C GLN A 383 14.54 13.80 -14.78
N PRO A 384 14.36 12.59 -15.34
CA PRO A 384 14.69 11.36 -14.63
C PRO A 384 16.20 11.25 -14.38
N ALA A 385 16.57 10.71 -13.24
CA ALA A 385 17.94 10.32 -12.90
C ALA A 385 17.94 8.90 -12.32
N THR A 386 19.05 8.19 -12.50
CA THR A 386 19.27 6.84 -11.95
C THR A 386 20.37 6.87 -10.90
N LEU A 387 20.48 5.80 -10.14
CA LEU A 387 21.54 5.60 -9.16
C LEU A 387 22.54 4.59 -9.73
N GLY A 388 23.83 4.90 -9.64
CA GLY A 388 24.88 3.93 -9.94
C GLY A 388 25.07 2.92 -8.81
N GLU A 389 26.15 2.15 -8.88
CA GLU A 389 26.45 1.13 -7.87
C GLU A 389 26.64 1.74 -6.48
N GLY A 390 25.98 1.14 -5.49
CA GLY A 390 26.08 1.54 -4.09
C GLY A 390 27.40 1.07 -3.49
N ARG A 391 28.00 1.93 -2.66
CA ARG A 391 29.20 1.59 -1.88
C ARG A 391 29.05 2.00 -0.43
N GLU A 392 29.69 1.23 0.43
CA GLU A 392 29.82 1.57 1.84
C GLU A 392 30.61 2.87 2.00
N SER A 393 30.17 3.73 2.92
CA SER A 393 30.83 5.00 3.27
C SER A 393 31.23 4.99 4.74
N GLY A 394 30.43 5.54 5.64
CA GLY A 394 30.63 5.51 7.09
C GLY A 394 30.31 4.17 7.75
N GLY A 395 29.71 3.22 7.02
CA GLY A 395 29.40 1.88 7.50
C GLY A 395 28.69 1.85 8.86
N GLY A 396 29.08 0.88 9.71
CA GLY A 396 28.53 0.75 11.06
C GLY A 396 28.76 1.96 11.97
N ALA A 397 29.77 2.82 11.71
CA ALA A 397 30.00 4.01 12.52
C ALA A 397 28.90 5.07 12.34
N ALA A 398 28.27 5.13 11.17
CA ALA A 398 27.11 5.99 10.91
C ALA A 398 25.86 5.57 11.70
N MET A 399 25.78 4.29 12.09
CA MET A 399 24.69 3.69 12.86
C MET A 399 24.85 3.83 14.37
N ALA A 400 26.02 4.28 14.84
CA ALA A 400 26.26 4.52 16.25
C ALA A 400 25.90 5.96 16.61
N PRO A 401 25.22 6.21 17.76
CA PRO A 401 25.13 7.55 18.28
C PRO A 401 26.55 8.07 18.54
N LYS A 402 26.88 9.25 18.00
CA LYS A 402 28.16 9.90 18.26
C LYS A 402 28.10 10.36 19.71
N ARG A 403 28.69 9.56 20.61
CA ARG A 403 28.95 9.98 21.97
C ARG A 403 29.71 11.30 21.85
N GLY A 404 29.10 12.40 22.31
CA GLY A 404 29.82 13.68 22.37
C GLY A 404 31.13 13.44 23.10
N GLU A 405 32.22 14.04 22.62
CA GLU A 405 33.53 13.94 23.28
C GLU A 405 33.35 14.08 24.79
N ASP A 406 33.91 13.16 25.58
CA ASP A 406 33.79 13.07 27.04
C ASP A 406 34.42 14.30 27.78
N TRP A 407 34.60 15.44 27.10
CA TRP A 407 35.11 16.69 27.66
C TRP A 407 34.25 17.20 28.83
N GLN A 408 32.93 16.95 28.80
CA GLN A 408 32.01 17.27 29.89
C GLN A 408 32.35 16.49 31.16
N ARG A 409 32.79 15.24 31.00
CA ARG A 409 33.32 14.41 32.10
C ARG A 409 34.60 15.03 32.65
N TRP A 410 35.53 15.44 31.78
CA TRP A 410 36.76 16.11 32.20
C TRP A 410 36.52 17.45 32.89
N VAL A 411 35.55 18.23 32.44
CA VAL A 411 35.14 19.49 33.11
C VAL A 411 34.49 19.21 34.46
N LEU A 412 33.65 18.18 34.55
CA LEU A 412 33.09 17.75 35.84
C LEU A 412 34.21 17.34 36.81
N TRP A 413 35.19 16.56 36.35
CA TRP A 413 36.36 16.18 37.14
C TRP A 413 37.21 17.39 37.54
N ALA A 414 37.38 18.38 36.64
CA ALA A 414 38.10 19.61 36.94
C ALA A 414 37.40 20.45 38.01
N VAL A 415 36.07 20.63 37.91
CA VAL A 415 35.26 21.35 38.90
C VAL A 415 35.24 20.61 40.24
N LEU A 416 35.08 19.28 40.21
CA LEU A 416 35.09 18.45 41.41
C LEU A 416 36.45 18.50 42.11
N GLY A 417 37.55 18.43 41.34
CA GLY A 417 38.90 18.58 41.85
C GLY A 417 39.15 19.97 42.45
N LEU A 418 38.65 21.03 41.82
CA LEU A 418 38.74 22.40 42.33
C LEU A 418 37.98 22.55 43.66
N GLY A 419 36.77 21.98 43.74
CA GLY A 419 35.96 21.99 44.97
C GLY A 419 36.63 21.23 46.11
N ALA A 420 37.16 20.04 45.84
CA ALA A 420 37.90 19.25 46.82
C ALA A 420 39.16 19.99 47.31
N GLY A 421 39.91 20.62 46.40
CA GLY A 421 41.08 21.42 46.75
C GLY A 421 40.76 22.61 47.65
N LEU A 422 39.63 23.27 47.42
CA LEU A 422 39.19 24.42 48.22
C LEU A 422 38.81 24.02 49.65
N VAL A 423 38.12 22.89 49.81
CA VAL A 423 37.80 22.31 51.13
C VAL A 423 39.08 21.92 51.87
N LEU A 424 40.04 21.32 51.17
CA LEU A 424 41.32 20.92 51.76
C LEU A 424 42.13 22.14 52.24
N LEU A 425 42.11 23.22 51.47
CA LEU A 425 42.73 24.51 51.82
C LEU A 425 42.10 25.15 53.07
N VAL A 426 40.76 25.14 53.15
CA VAL A 426 40.04 25.64 54.34
C VAL A 426 40.37 24.80 55.56
N SER A 427 40.37 23.47 55.43
CA SER A 427 40.68 22.55 56.53
C SER A 427 42.11 22.75 57.06
N LEU A 428 43.09 22.89 56.16
CA LEU A 428 44.47 23.20 56.52
C LEU A 428 44.65 24.59 57.16
N ARG A 429 43.85 25.58 56.72
CA ARG A 429 43.87 26.93 57.30
C ARG A 429 43.29 26.97 58.71
N VAL A 430 42.24 26.19 58.98
CA VAL A 430 41.67 26.02 60.32
C VAL A 430 42.66 25.33 61.26
N LEU A 431 43.37 24.31 60.78
CA LEU A 431 44.41 23.62 61.56
C LEU A 431 45.63 24.50 61.89
N ARG A 432 45.86 25.58 61.13
CA ARG A 432 46.98 26.52 61.35
C ARG A 432 46.66 27.67 62.31
N HIS A 433 45.44 27.74 62.86
CA HIS A 433 45.09 28.69 63.92
C HIS A 433 44.88 27.95 65.25
N PRO A 434 45.92 27.77 66.09
CA PRO A 434 45.72 27.37 67.47
C PRO A 434 45.00 28.50 68.24
N LYS A 435 44.11 28.10 69.14
CA LYS A 435 43.36 28.99 70.05
C LYS A 435 44.30 30.01 70.73
N PRO A 436 43.91 31.29 70.85
CA PRO A 436 44.52 32.16 71.84
C PRO A 436 44.09 31.67 73.24
N GLU A 437 45.06 31.39 74.11
CA GLU A 437 44.85 31.38 75.56
C GLU A 437 44.73 32.79 76.10
#